data_AF-A0A376ACJ2-F1
#
_entry.id   AF-A0A376ACJ2-F1
#
_cell.length_a   1.000
_cell.length_b   1.000
_cell.length_c   1.000
_cell.angle_alpha   90.00
_cell.angle_beta   90.00
_cell.angle_gamma   90.00
#
_symmetry.space_group_name_H-M   'P 1'
#
loop_
_entity.id
_entity.type
_entity.pdbx_description
1 polymer ?
#
loop_
_entity_poly.entity_id
_entity_poly.type
_entity_poly.pdbx_seq_one_letter_code
_entity_poly.pdbx_strand_id
1 'polypeptide(L)'
;MPPRYNIAPTQNVYFAQKGKAGDLEIGYGRWWLVPFFAKEMPKAAMFNARIETVDTSGAFREPFKSKRCLIPADGYFEWTTSEEDGKKDPCPAAADQH
;
A
#
# COMPACT_ATOMS: atom_id res chain seq x y z
N MET A 1 -16.67 -11.49 0.89
CA MET A 1 -15.27 -11.96 0.72
C MET A 1 -14.88 -12.73 1.97
N PRO A 2 -14.13 -13.84 1.86
CA PRO A 2 -13.59 -14.50 3.04
C PRO A 2 -12.59 -13.57 3.75
N PRO A 3 -12.55 -13.57 5.11
CA PRO A 3 -11.61 -12.74 5.85
C PRO A 3 -10.16 -13.14 5.56
N ARG A 4 -9.27 -12.14 5.47
CA ARG A 4 -7.83 -12.34 5.21
C ARG A 4 -7.04 -11.59 6.27
N TYR A 5 -6.40 -12.33 7.18
CA TYR A 5 -5.71 -11.78 8.34
C TYR A 5 -4.23 -11.43 8.11
N ASN A 6 -3.61 -11.96 7.04
CA ASN A 6 -2.22 -11.69 6.71
C ASN A 6 -2.08 -11.42 5.21
N ILE A 7 -2.12 -10.14 4.84
CA ILE A 7 -2.02 -9.68 3.44
C ILE A 7 -0.62 -9.10 3.22
N ALA A 8 0.14 -9.73 2.33
CA ALA A 8 1.47 -9.26 1.96
C ALA A 8 1.43 -8.32 0.73
N PRO A 9 2.35 -7.35 0.61
CA PRO A 9 2.41 -6.41 -0.52
C PRO A 9 2.53 -7.04 -1.92
N THR A 10 2.89 -8.31 -2.02
CA THR A 10 2.96 -9.03 -3.30
C THR A 10 1.63 -9.62 -3.75
N GLN A 11 0.61 -9.58 -2.90
CA GLN A 11 -0.69 -10.19 -3.15
C GLN A 11 -1.66 -9.20 -3.80
N ASN A 12 -2.67 -9.76 -4.46
CA ASN A 12 -3.80 -8.98 -4.93
C ASN A 12 -4.73 -8.66 -3.75
N VAL A 13 -5.17 -7.41 -3.70
CA VAL A 13 -6.06 -6.83 -2.70
C VAL A 13 -7.22 -6.13 -3.40
N TYR A 14 -8.32 -6.02 -2.68
CA TYR A 14 -9.40 -5.14 -3.10
C TYR A 14 -9.06 -3.71 -2.69
N PHE A 15 -9.39 -2.76 -3.56
CA PHE A 15 -9.21 -1.35 -3.30
C PHE A 15 -10.38 -0.57 -3.88
N ALA A 16 -10.75 0.53 -3.24
CA ALA A 16 -11.74 1.45 -3.75
C ALA A 16 -11.03 2.59 -4.50
N GLN A 17 -11.51 2.92 -5.70
CA GLN A 17 -10.99 4.02 -6.51
C GLN A 17 -12.14 4.88 -7.02
N LYS A 18 -11.82 6.09 -7.50
CA LYS A 18 -12.78 6.90 -8.23
C LYS A 18 -12.90 6.38 -9.67
N GLY A 19 -14.11 6.01 -10.07
CA GLY A 19 -14.46 5.63 -11.43
C GLY A 19 -14.43 6.82 -12.39
N LYS A 20 -14.54 6.53 -13.69
CA LYS A 20 -14.48 7.57 -14.74
C LYS A 20 -15.67 8.54 -14.65
N ALA A 21 -16.84 8.06 -14.21
CA ALA A 21 -18.03 8.88 -14.00
C ALA A 21 -18.02 9.62 -12.65
N GLY A 22 -16.96 9.43 -11.85
CA GLY A 22 -16.79 10.05 -10.54
C GLY A 22 -17.43 9.28 -9.38
N ASP A 23 -18.02 8.13 -9.67
CA ASP A 23 -18.52 7.14 -8.74
C ASP A 23 -17.38 6.37 -8.02
N LEU A 24 -17.73 5.60 -6.99
CA LEU A 24 -16.79 4.75 -6.28
C LEU A 24 -16.80 3.35 -6.90
N GLU A 25 -15.67 2.92 -7.43
CA GLU A 25 -15.48 1.60 -8.03
C GLU A 25 -14.58 0.72 -7.14
N ILE A 26 -14.91 -0.57 -7.04
CA ILE A 26 -14.05 -1.56 -6.37
C ILE A 26 -13.18 -2.25 -7.42
N GLY A 27 -11.88 -2.06 -7.30
CA GLY A 27 -10.86 -2.76 -8.06
C GLY A 27 -10.31 -3.97 -7.31
N TYR A 28 -9.66 -4.87 -8.06
CA TYR A 28 -8.87 -5.97 -7.52
C TYR A 28 -7.52 -6.00 -8.24
N GLY A 29 -6.42 -5.91 -7.49
CA GLY A 29 -5.10 -5.80 -8.10
C GLY A 29 -3.97 -5.89 -7.09
N ARG A 30 -2.74 -5.97 -7.60
CA ARG A 30 -1.55 -6.15 -6.79
C ARG A 30 -1.25 -4.89 -5.98
N TRP A 31 -0.93 -5.06 -4.70
CA TRP A 31 -0.48 -3.96 -3.84
C TRP A 31 0.97 -3.55 -4.14
N TRP A 32 1.23 -3.10 -5.37
CA TRP A 32 2.55 -2.73 -5.86
C TRP A 32 2.41 -1.75 -7.02
N LEU A 33 3.06 -0.58 -6.93
CA LEU A 33 3.09 0.35 -8.06
C LEU A 33 4.07 -0.13 -9.13
N VAL A 34 3.56 -0.30 -10.36
CA VAL A 34 4.39 -0.45 -11.55
C VAL A 34 4.32 0.87 -12.33
N PRO A 35 5.42 1.65 -12.39
CA PRO A 35 5.45 2.89 -13.16
C PRO A 35 5.14 2.63 -14.63
N PHE A 36 4.43 3.54 -15.29
CA PHE A 36 4.02 3.36 -16.69
C PHE A 36 5.21 3.23 -17.67
N PHE A 37 6.39 3.72 -17.30
CA PHE A 37 7.62 3.62 -18.08
C PHE A 37 8.42 2.35 -17.79
N ALA A 38 8.04 1.57 -16.77
CA ALA A 38 8.74 0.36 -16.40
C ALA A 38 8.45 -0.74 -17.43
N LYS A 39 9.50 -1.31 -18.02
CA LYS A 39 9.40 -2.45 -18.94
C LYS A 39 9.27 -3.79 -18.21
N GLU A 40 9.72 -3.82 -16.96
CA GLU A 40 9.73 -4.98 -16.08
C GLU A 40 9.25 -4.58 -14.69
N MET A 41 8.98 -5.58 -13.84
CA MET A 41 8.63 -5.34 -12.44
C MET A 41 9.77 -4.60 -11.72
N PRO A 42 9.50 -3.49 -11.02
CA PRO A 42 10.51 -2.80 -10.24
C PRO A 42 11.12 -3.72 -9.19
N LYS A 43 12.46 -3.71 -9.10
CA LYS A 43 13.20 -4.42 -8.05
C LYS A 43 13.09 -3.71 -6.69
N ALA A 44 12.93 -2.39 -6.72
CA ALA A 44 12.70 -1.59 -5.52
C ALA A 44 11.29 -1.84 -4.97
N ALA A 45 11.13 -1.76 -3.65
CA ALA A 45 9.84 -1.85 -2.98
C ALA A 45 8.93 -0.67 -3.38
N MET A 46 7.90 -0.96 -4.18
CA MET A 46 6.95 0.06 -4.67
C MET A 46 5.56 -0.07 -4.03
N PHE A 47 5.47 -0.71 -2.87
CA PHE A 47 4.21 -0.90 -2.14
C PHE A 47 3.88 0.24 -1.17
N ASN A 48 4.90 0.99 -0.73
CA ASN A 48 4.74 2.19 0.11
C ASN A 48 5.28 3.43 -0.61
N ALA A 49 4.62 4.56 -0.38
CA ALA A 49 5.07 5.88 -0.81
C ALA A 49 5.17 6.81 0.40
N ARG A 50 6.25 7.57 0.50
CA ARG A 50 6.45 8.59 1.54
C ARG A 50 5.65 9.84 1.22
N ILE A 51 4.79 10.30 2.13
CA ILE A 51 3.93 11.46 1.91
C ILE A 51 4.74 12.74 1.61
N GLU A 52 5.94 12.83 2.16
CA GLU A 52 6.85 13.96 2.05
C GLU A 52 7.42 14.13 0.63
N THR A 53 7.41 13.07 -0.17
CA THR A 53 8.03 13.06 -1.52
C THR A 53 7.13 12.47 -2.60
N VAL A 54 5.89 12.11 -2.27
CA VAL A 54 4.97 11.43 -3.20
C VAL A 54 4.64 12.28 -4.43
N ASP A 55 4.63 13.61 -4.27
CA ASP A 55 4.29 14.61 -5.28
C ASP A 55 5.47 15.01 -6.19
N THR A 56 6.70 14.69 -5.78
CA THR A 56 7.93 15.00 -6.52
C THR A 56 8.64 13.75 -7.04
N SER A 57 8.33 12.58 -6.49
CA SER A 57 8.91 11.29 -6.88
C SER A 57 8.64 10.95 -8.35
N GLY A 58 9.70 10.55 -9.08
CA GLY A 58 9.58 10.18 -10.49
C GLY A 58 8.61 9.02 -10.76
N ALA A 59 8.40 8.12 -9.81
CA ALA A 59 7.48 7.00 -9.95
C ALA A 59 6.06 7.32 -9.47
N PHE A 60 5.92 8.04 -8.34
CA PHE A 60 4.64 8.24 -7.66
C PHE A 60 3.91 9.53 -8.05
N ARG A 61 4.61 10.54 -8.59
CA ARG A 61 4.04 11.87 -8.86
C ARG A 61 2.82 11.85 -9.77
N GLU A 62 2.85 11.09 -10.87
CA GLU A 62 1.70 11.02 -11.80
C GLU A 62 0.52 10.21 -11.24
N PRO A 63 0.74 8.99 -10.68
CA PRO A 63 -0.32 8.26 -9.98
C PRO A 63 -0.94 9.05 -8.82
N PHE A 64 -0.15 9.81 -8.06
CA PHE A 64 -0.64 10.59 -6.93
C PHE A 64 -1.69 11.64 -7.33
N LYS A 65 -1.55 12.23 -8.53
CA LYS A 65 -2.47 13.24 -9.05
C LYS A 65 -3.81 12.67 -9.50
N SER A 66 -3.83 11.45 -10.05
CA SER A 66 -4.97 10.96 -10.85
C SER A 66 -5.43 9.54 -10.55
N LYS A 67 -4.64 8.72 -9.84
CA LYS A 67 -4.88 7.29 -9.61
C LYS A 67 -4.87 6.92 -8.13
N ARG A 68 -5.46 7.78 -7.30
CA ARG A 68 -5.59 7.52 -5.86
C ARG A 68 -6.60 6.40 -5.63
N CYS A 69 -6.28 5.49 -4.71
CA CYS A 69 -7.16 4.44 -4.23
C CYS A 69 -7.05 4.29 -2.71
N LEU A 70 -8.06 3.66 -2.12
CA LEU A 70 -8.12 3.32 -0.70
C LEU A 70 -8.10 1.80 -0.56
N ILE A 71 -7.18 1.27 0.25
CA ILE A 71 -7.13 -0.15 0.58
C ILE A 71 -7.81 -0.33 1.95
N PRO A 72 -9.01 -0.94 2.02
CA PRO A 72 -9.66 -1.19 3.30
C PRO A 72 -8.88 -2.26 4.08
N ALA A 73 -8.62 -1.99 5.36
CA ALA A 73 -7.97 -2.91 6.29
C ALA A 73 -8.48 -2.65 7.71
N ASP A 74 -8.57 -3.71 8.53
CA ASP A 74 -8.90 -3.59 9.96
C ASP A 74 -7.72 -3.00 10.77
N GLY A 75 -6.50 -3.12 10.24
CA GLY A 75 -5.27 -2.64 10.85
C GLY A 75 -4.06 -3.08 10.02
N TYR A 76 -2.86 -2.72 10.47
CA TYR A 76 -1.60 -3.14 9.86
C TYR A 76 -0.59 -3.55 10.92
N PHE A 77 0.41 -4.34 10.54
CA PHE A 77 1.47 -4.80 11.44
C PHE A 77 2.75 -4.02 11.18
N GLU A 78 3.43 -3.61 12.25
CA GLU A 78 4.77 -3.07 12.20
C GLU A 78 5.75 -4.06 12.81
N TRP A 79 6.93 -4.18 12.22
CA TRP A 79 8.00 -5.03 12.77
C TRP A 79 8.86 -4.17 13.69
N THR A 80 8.80 -4.43 14.98
CA THR A 80 9.67 -3.79 15.98
C THR A 80 10.88 -4.66 16.24
N THR A 81 12.05 -4.05 16.41
CA THR A 81 13.25 -4.77 16.85
C THR A 81 13.21 -4.86 18.37
N SER A 82 13.21 -6.08 18.90
CA SER A 82 13.34 -6.35 20.33
C SER A 82 14.68 -5.82 20.85
N GLU A 83 14.65 -5.06 21.94
CA GLU A 83 15.85 -4.55 22.60
C GLU A 83 16.64 -5.66 23.34
N GLU A 84 15.98 -6.76 23.69
CA GLU A 84 16.57 -7.85 24.49
C GLU A 84 17.40 -8.83 23.65
N ASP A 85 16.93 -9.14 22.43
CA ASP A 85 17.56 -10.17 21.58
C ASP A 85 17.80 -9.73 20.12
N GLY A 86 17.46 -8.48 19.78
CA GLY A 86 17.69 -7.92 18.45
C GLY A 86 16.83 -8.54 17.34
N LYS A 87 15.85 -9.39 17.67
CA LYS A 87 14.96 -10.02 16.69
C LYS A 87 13.82 -9.08 16.30
N LYS A 88 13.21 -9.35 15.14
CA LYS A 88 12.04 -8.61 14.66
C LYS A 88 10.78 -9.35 15.04
N ASP A 89 9.97 -8.73 15.89
CA ASP A 89 8.66 -9.25 16.30
C ASP A 89 7.54 -8.40 15.68
N PRO A 90 6.43 -9.03 15.25
CA PRO A 90 5.32 -8.29 14.67
C PRO A 90 4.50 -7.68 15.81
N CYS A 91 4.49 -6.36 15.88
CA CYS A 91 3.61 -5.61 16.76
C CYS A 91 2.42 -5.11 15.93
N PRO A 92 1.16 -5.42 16.30
CA PRO A 92 0.01 -4.73 15.72
C PRO A 92 0.22 -3.23 15.93
N ALA A 93 0.23 -2.44 14.86
CA ALA A 93 0.22 -0.99 15.01
C ALA A 93 -1.14 -0.67 15.65
N ALA A 94 -1.14 -0.33 16.93
CA ALA A 94 -2.35 0.10 17.61
C ALA A 94 -2.95 1.22 16.77
N ALA A 95 -4.22 1.06 16.37
CA ALA A 95 -4.95 2.13 15.70
C ALA A 95 -4.92 3.32 16.66
N ASP A 96 -4.11 4.33 16.35
CA ASP A 96 -4.10 5.62 17.02
C ASP A 96 -5.52 6.21 16.86
N GLN A 97 -6.36 5.96 17.85
CA GLN A 97 -7.61 6.68 18.03
C GLN A 97 -7.27 8.00 18.72
N HIS A 98 -7.21 9.06 17.93
CA HIS A 98 -7.43 10.43 18.39
C HIS A 98 -8.40 11.13 17.46
#